data_AF-A0A3D3P3M0-F1
#
_entry.id   AF-A0A3D3P3M0-F1
#
_cell.length_a   1.000
_cell.length_b   1.000
_cell.length_c   1.000
_cell.angle_alpha   90.00
_cell.angle_beta   90.00
_cell.angle_gamma   90.00
#
_symmetry.space_group_name_H-M   'P 1'
#
loop_
_entity.id
_entity.type
_entity.pdbx_description
1 polymer ?
#
loop_
_entity_poly.entity_id
_entity_poly.type
_entity_poly.pdbx_seq_one_letter_code
_entity_poly.pdbx_strand_id
1 'polypeptide(L)' 'MKASHKITILLTTALLLSSCKPEIVEVKPDEPTNPQKHETITLGGGCYWCVEAVFQQLDGVISATSGFMGGHIP' A
#
# COMPACT_ATOMS: atom_id res chain seq x y z
N MET A 1 46.06 -9.02 -6.50
CA MET A 1 45.19 -8.14 -5.67
C MET A 1 44.04 -7.48 -6.43
N LYS A 2 44.20 -7.06 -7.70
CA LYS A 2 43.14 -6.38 -8.48
C LYS A 2 42.00 -7.30 -8.99
N ALA A 3 42.26 -8.60 -9.17
CA ALA A 3 41.29 -9.57 -9.66
C ALA A 3 40.22 -9.94 -8.61
N SER A 4 40.62 -10.13 -7.35
CA SER A 4 39.70 -10.48 -6.26
C SER A 4 38.69 -9.38 -5.95
N HIS A 5 39.09 -8.10 -6.08
CA HIS A 5 38.19 -6.96 -5.88
C HIS A 5 37.12 -6.84 -6.96
N LYS A 6 37.46 -7.16 -8.23
CA LYS A 6 36.50 -7.17 -9.33
C LYS A 6 35.46 -8.29 -9.18
N ILE A 7 35.88 -9.46 -8.67
CA ILE A 7 34.99 -10.60 -8.43
C ILE A 7 33.99 -10.29 -7.30
N THR A 8 34.44 -9.66 -6.21
CA THR A 8 33.56 -9.25 -5.10
C THR A 8 32.55 -8.18 -5.52
N ILE A 9 32.95 -7.20 -6.35
CA ILE A 9 32.03 -6.17 -6.87
C ILE A 9 30.97 -6.79 -7.78
N LEU A 10 31.34 -7.77 -8.63
CA LEU A 10 30.41 -8.49 -9.49
C LEU A 10 29.40 -9.36 -8.72
N LEU A 11 29.85 -10.06 -7.67
CA LEU A 11 28.95 -10.89 -6.85
C LEU A 11 27.95 -10.06 -6.03
N THR A 12 28.40 -8.94 -5.47
CA THR A 12 27.55 -8.09 -4.61
C THR A 12 26.51 -7.30 -5.41
N THR A 13 26.86 -6.85 -6.61
CA THR A 13 25.90 -6.22 -7.53
C THR A 13 24.85 -7.21 -8.01
N ALA A 14 25.22 -8.44 -8.38
CA ALA A 14 24.25 -9.47 -8.76
C ALA A 14 23.23 -9.82 -7.66
N LEU A 15 23.66 -9.84 -6.39
CA LEU A 15 22.77 -10.07 -5.25
C LEU A 15 21.75 -8.94 -5.05
N LEU A 16 22.17 -7.69 -5.25
CA LEU A 16 21.28 -6.52 -5.12
C LEU A 16 20.21 -6.48 -6.22
N LEU A 17 20.53 -6.90 -7.45
CA LEU A 17 19.55 -6.98 -8.53
C LEU A 17 18.48 -8.06 -8.30
N SER A 18 18.75 -9.10 -7.49
CA SER A 18 17.78 -10.16 -7.20
C SER A 18 16.63 -9.72 -6.28
N SER A 19 16.73 -8.56 -5.61
CA SER A 19 15.68 -8.09 -4.69
C SER A 19 14.47 -7.48 -5.40
N CYS A 20 14.57 -7.16 -6.69
CA CYS A 20 13.43 -6.71 -7.50
C CYS A 20 12.81 -7.90 -8.23
N LYS A 21 12.13 -8.78 -7.50
CA LYS A 21 11.14 -9.67 -8.12
C LYS A 21 9.78 -8.98 -8.03
N PRO A 22 9.13 -8.63 -9.14
CA PRO A 22 7.78 -8.07 -9.08
C PRO A 22 6.84 -9.16 -8.57
N GLU A 23 6.21 -8.92 -7.43
CA GLU A 23 5.10 -9.74 -6.96
C GLU A 23 3.88 -9.37 -7.80
N ILE A 24 3.53 -10.27 -8.70
CA ILE A 24 2.33 -10.15 -9.50
C ILE A 24 1.17 -10.47 -8.55
N VAL A 25 0.50 -9.45 -8.03
CA VAL A 25 -0.71 -9.64 -7.23
C VAL A 25 -1.77 -10.19 -8.16
N GLU A 26 -2.05 -11.48 -8.05
CA GLU A 26 -3.14 -12.12 -8.75
C GLU A 26 -4.45 -11.57 -8.19
N VAL A 27 -5.04 -10.60 -8.90
CA VAL A 27 -6.38 -10.08 -8.58
C VAL A 27 -7.36 -11.20 -8.92
N LYS A 28 -7.75 -11.96 -7.89
CA LYS A 28 -8.78 -12.98 -8.02
C LYS A 28 -10.07 -12.28 -8.47
N PRO A 29 -10.76 -12.77 -9.51
CA PRO A 29 -12.05 -12.22 -9.93
C PRO A 29 -12.96 -12.12 -8.72
N ASP A 30 -13.61 -10.98 -8.58
CA ASP A 30 -14.55 -10.68 -7.52
C ASP A 30 -15.56 -11.83 -7.38
N GLU A 31 -15.46 -12.53 -6.25
CA GLU A 31 -16.51 -13.42 -5.75
C GLU A 31 -17.85 -12.68 -5.83
N PRO A 32 -18.96 -13.35 -6.22
CA PRO A 32 -20.27 -12.71 -6.38
C PRO A 32 -20.54 -11.74 -5.23
N THR A 33 -20.54 -10.45 -5.58
CA THR A 33 -20.58 -9.34 -4.63
C THR A 33 -21.84 -9.51 -3.79
N ASN A 34 -21.70 -9.97 -2.55
CA ASN A 34 -22.77 -9.90 -1.58
C ASN A 34 -23.06 -8.40 -1.40
N PRO A 35 -24.24 -7.89 -1.81
CA PRO A 35 -24.55 -6.47 -1.77
C PRO A 35 -24.57 -5.90 -0.34
N GLN A 36 -24.44 -6.76 0.68
CA GLN A 36 -24.41 -6.40 2.09
C GLN A 36 -22.98 -6.31 2.68
N LYS A 37 -21.95 -6.65 1.90
CA LYS A 37 -20.55 -6.61 2.36
C LYS A 37 -19.90 -5.31 1.92
N HIS A 38 -19.61 -4.43 2.89
CA HIS A 38 -18.84 -3.22 2.67
C HIS A 38 -17.42 -3.41 3.19
N GLU A 39 -16.45 -2.90 2.44
CA GLU A 39 -15.06 -2.84 2.88
C GLU A 39 -14.79 -1.51 3.58
N THR A 40 -13.83 -1.50 4.51
CA THR A 40 -13.43 -0.29 5.25
C THR A 40 -11.94 -0.03 5.08
N ILE A 41 -11.58 1.24 4.89
CA ILE A 41 -10.20 1.69 4.79
C ILE A 41 -9.98 2.92 5.67
N THR A 42 -8.76 3.09 6.17
CA THR A 42 -8.36 4.29 6.93
C THR A 42 -7.28 5.03 6.15
N LEU A 43 -7.47 6.33 5.91
CA LEU A 43 -6.62 7.15 5.04
C LEU A 43 -6.01 8.34 5.79
N GLY A 44 -4.77 8.68 5.43
CA GLY A 44 -4.09 9.91 5.87
C GLY A 44 -3.78 10.81 4.68
N GLY A 45 -4.26 12.06 4.70
CA GLY A 45 -4.19 12.96 3.55
C GLY A 45 -4.14 14.46 3.87
N GLY A 46 -3.67 14.84 5.06
CA GLY A 46 -3.65 16.23 5.53
C GLY A 46 -4.79 16.56 6.49
N CYS A 47 -5.41 17.73 6.35
CA CYS A 47 -6.55 18.11 7.20
C CYS A 47 -7.73 17.17 6.95
N TYR A 48 -8.14 16.43 7.99
CA TYR A 48 -9.17 15.41 7.87
C TYR A 48 -10.52 15.96 7.37
N TRP A 49 -10.87 17.21 7.66
CA TRP A 49 -12.12 17.82 7.16
C TRP A 49 -12.17 17.89 5.64
N CYS A 50 -11.07 18.25 4.99
CA CYS A 50 -11.02 18.32 3.53
C CYS A 50 -11.13 16.91 2.92
N VAL A 51 -10.45 15.94 3.53
CA VAL A 51 -10.44 14.56 3.05
C VAL A 51 -11.83 13.93 3.22
N GLU A 52 -12.44 14.03 4.40
CA GLU A 52 -13.78 13.53 4.69
C GLU A 52 -14.81 14.13 3.73
N ALA A 53 -14.78 15.44 3.49
CA ALA A 53 -15.73 16.12 2.61
C ALA A 53 -15.69 15.59 1.17
N VAL A 54 -14.51 15.23 0.66
CA VAL A 54 -14.38 14.63 -0.68
C VAL A 54 -14.98 13.22 -0.70
N PHE A 55 -14.68 12.38 0.29
CA PHE A 55 -15.17 10.99 0.32
C PHE A 55 -16.68 10.89 0.53
N GLN A 56 -17.30 11.81 1.27
CA GLN A 56 -18.76 11.87 1.44
C GLN A 56 -19.51 12.11 0.11
N GLN A 57 -18.85 12.61 -0.92
CA GLN A 57 -19.44 12.91 -2.23
C GLN A 57 -19.18 11.80 -3.27
N LEU A 58 -18.42 10.76 -2.94
CA LEU A 58 -18.07 9.71 -3.89
C LEU A 58 -19.15 8.62 -3.95
N ASP A 59 -19.55 8.26 -5.17
CA ASP A 59 -20.46 7.15 -5.41
C ASP A 59 -19.89 5.83 -4.87
N GLY A 60 -20.72 5.07 -4.16
CA GLY A 60 -20.34 3.80 -3.52
C GLY A 60 -19.73 3.93 -2.12
N VAL A 61 -19.42 5.15 -1.65
CA VAL A 61 -19.03 5.37 -0.25
C VAL A 61 -20.30 5.43 0.60
N ILE A 62 -20.40 4.54 1.59
CA ILE A 62 -21.56 4.48 2.50
C ILE A 62 -21.42 5.49 3.64
N SER A 63 -20.19 5.71 4.12
CA SER A 63 -19.89 6.67 5.18
C SER A 63 -18.41 7.04 5.20
N ALA A 64 -18.09 8.24 5.70
CA ALA A 64 -16.72 8.67 5.99
C ALA A 64 -16.70 9.41 7.33
N THR A 65 -15.73 9.08 8.18
CA THR A 65 -15.55 9.67 9.51
C THR A 65 -14.09 10.04 9.75
N SER A 66 -13.88 11.17 10.40
CA SER A 66 -12.57 11.66 10.80
C SER A 66 -12.11 11.06 12.14
N GLY A 67 -10.82 10.82 12.28
CA GLY A 67 -10.23 10.28 13.49
C GLY A 67 -8.70 10.34 13.51
N PHE A 68 -8.10 9.69 14.50
CA PHE A 68 -6.66 9.60 14.68
C PHE A 68 -6.21 8.14 14.59
N MET A 69 -5.05 7.90 13.99
CA MET A 69 -4.44 6.57 13.91
C MET A 69 -2.91 6.68 13.97
N GLY A 70 -2.22 5.60 14.33
CA GLY A 70 -0.75 5.55 14.35
C GLY A 70 -0.07 6.29 15.51
N GLY A 71 -0.84 6.75 16.50
CA GLY A 71 -0.32 7.35 17.74
C GLY A 71 0.05 6.32 18.81
N HIS A 72 0.70 6.79 19.88
CA HIS A 72 1.03 5.99 21.08
C HIS A 72 0.16 6.34 22.30
N ILE A 73 -0.71 7.34 22.16
CA ILE A 73 -1.61 7.80 23.22
C ILE A 73 -3.02 7.26 22.89
N PRO A 74 -3.71 6.63 23.88
CA PRO A 74 -5.09 6.16 23.71
C PRO A 74 -6.09 7.28 23.41
#